data_AF-A0A3N2AUS1-F1
#
_entry.id   AF-A0A3N2AUS1-F1
#
_cell.length_a   1.000
_cell.length_b   1.000
_cell.length_c   1.000
_cell.angle_alpha   90.00
_cell.angle_beta   90.00
_cell.angle_gamma   90.00
#
_symmetry.space_group_name_H-M   'P 1'
#
loop_
_entity.id
_entity.type
_entity.pdbx_description
1 polymer ?
#
loop_
_entity_poly.entity_id
_entity_poly.type
_entity_poly.pdbx_seq_one_letter_code
_entity_poly.pdbx_strand_id
1 'polypeptide(L)'
;MFGISTIQNVSGSDVEVSDAGLVGAAGMELIGLELRAMDDTDAHIVGGDYDRFGPSAIALPQSIARAESSVTLIGVRVDPGASGSADGISLSFRGSDGSGEVETLIAMHVVPADQVCEMAP
;
A
#
# COMPACT_ATOMS: atom_id res chain seq x y z
N MET A 1 -8.55 -4.82 5.02
CA MET A 1 -7.98 -4.03 3.91
C MET A 1 -7.92 -2.60 4.37
N PHE A 2 -6.86 -1.87 4.06
CA PHE A 2 -6.73 -0.44 4.35
C PHE A 2 -6.03 0.24 3.16
N GLY A 3 -6.58 1.34 2.65
CA GLY A 3 -5.95 2.21 1.64
C GLY A 3 -5.27 3.37 2.35
N ILE A 4 -3.99 3.63 2.08
CA ILE A 4 -3.16 4.28 3.11
C ILE A 4 -2.22 5.38 2.61
N SER A 5 -1.99 5.55 1.31
CA SER A 5 -1.07 6.60 0.85
C SER A 5 -1.51 7.27 -0.46
N THR A 6 -1.22 8.56 -0.57
CA THR A 6 -1.29 9.31 -1.83
C THR A 6 0.13 9.49 -2.35
N ILE A 7 0.40 9.04 -3.56
CA ILE A 7 1.64 9.30 -4.29
C ILE A 7 1.38 10.45 -5.23
N GLN A 8 2.28 11.43 -5.25
CA GLN A 8 2.27 12.51 -6.23
C GLN A 8 3.58 12.48 -7.03
N ASN A 9 3.49 12.31 -8.36
CA ASN A 9 4.65 12.43 -9.23
C ASN A 9 4.95 13.91 -9.49
N VAL A 10 5.76 14.50 -8.62
CA VAL A 10 6.25 15.88 -8.77
C VAL A 10 7.47 16.00 -9.70
N SER A 11 7.90 14.91 -10.32
CA SER A 11 9.06 14.92 -11.20
C SER A 11 8.76 15.60 -12.55
N GLY A 12 9.81 15.86 -13.33
CA GLY A 12 9.69 16.43 -14.67
C GLY A 12 9.27 15.42 -15.75
N SER A 13 9.13 14.14 -15.40
CA SER A 13 8.93 13.02 -16.32
C SER A 13 7.96 11.97 -15.74
N ASP A 14 7.63 10.95 -16.54
CA ASP A 14 6.86 9.81 -16.05
C ASP A 14 7.76 8.93 -15.17
N VAL A 15 7.18 8.34 -14.13
CA VAL A 15 7.88 7.41 -13.24
C VAL A 15 7.16 6.07 -13.20
N GLU A 16 7.90 5.00 -13.00
CA GLU A 16 7.38 3.65 -12.81
C GLU A 16 7.57 3.21 -11.37
N VAL A 17 6.50 2.81 -10.71
CA VAL A 17 6.58 2.01 -9.50
C VAL A 17 7.02 0.61 -9.92
N SER A 18 8.17 0.18 -9.42
CA SER A 18 8.85 -1.04 -9.86
C SER A 18 8.88 -2.14 -8.81
N ASP A 19 8.73 -1.78 -7.54
CA ASP A 19 8.63 -2.73 -6.43
C ASP A 19 7.83 -2.14 -5.27
N ALA A 20 7.30 -3.01 -4.41
CA ALA A 20 6.57 -2.66 -3.20
C ALA A 20 6.81 -3.68 -2.08
N GLY A 21 6.96 -3.20 -0.85
CA GLY A 21 7.17 -4.07 0.31
C GLY A 21 6.68 -3.44 1.61
N LEU A 22 6.42 -4.28 2.62
CA LEU A 22 6.14 -3.79 3.97
C LEU A 22 7.44 -3.43 4.69
N VAL A 23 7.44 -2.31 5.41
CA VAL A 23 8.56 -1.88 6.27
C VAL A 23 8.32 -2.45 7.67
N GLY A 24 9.36 -3.03 8.29
CA GLY A 24 9.27 -3.52 9.68
C GLY A 24 8.23 -4.63 9.90
N ALA A 25 7.92 -5.42 8.87
CA ALA A 25 6.85 -6.41 8.95
C ALA A 25 7.16 -7.58 9.89
N ALA A 26 6.20 -7.94 10.73
CA ALA A 26 6.22 -9.12 11.59
C ALA A 26 4.86 -9.82 11.55
N GLY A 27 4.82 -11.09 11.12
CA GLY A 27 3.56 -11.85 11.03
C GLY A 27 2.55 -11.29 10.00
N MET A 28 3.00 -10.39 9.12
CA MET A 28 2.19 -9.73 8.10
C MET A 28 2.90 -9.79 6.74
N GLU A 29 2.14 -10.01 5.68
CA GLU A 29 2.64 -10.06 4.30
C GLU A 29 1.81 -9.16 3.38
N LEU A 30 2.48 -8.48 2.45
CA LEU A 30 1.82 -7.76 1.36
C LEU A 30 1.42 -8.77 0.28
N ILE A 31 0.13 -8.89 -0.01
CA ILE A 31 -0.42 -9.84 -0.98
C ILE A 31 -1.07 -9.17 -2.19
N GLY A 32 -1.31 -7.86 -2.12
CA GLY A 32 -1.92 -7.09 -3.21
C GLY A 32 -1.52 -5.62 -3.15
N LEU A 33 -1.40 -5.00 -4.32
CA LEU A 33 -1.06 -3.60 -4.50
C LEU A 33 -1.73 -3.06 -5.77
N GLU A 34 -2.47 -1.97 -5.63
CA GLU A 34 -3.05 -1.23 -6.75
C GLU A 34 -2.79 0.26 -6.58
N LEU A 35 -2.43 0.93 -7.69
CA LEU A 35 -2.40 2.38 -7.79
C LEU A 35 -3.64 2.82 -8.57
N ARG A 36 -4.51 3.60 -7.94
CA ARG A 36 -5.75 4.12 -8.54
C ARG A 36 -5.72 5.63 -8.62
N ALA A 37 -6.51 6.21 -9.52
CA ALA A 37 -6.59 7.65 -9.66
C ALA A 37 -7.16 8.30 -8.39
N MET A 38 -6.74 9.53 -8.09
CA MET A 38 -7.23 10.28 -6.92
C MET A 38 -8.72 10.62 -6.96
N ASP A 39 -9.36 10.59 -8.11
CA ASP A 39 -10.80 10.82 -8.28
C ASP A 39 -11.61 9.52 -8.33
N ASP A 40 -10.96 8.36 -8.21
CA ASP A 40 -11.61 7.06 -8.17
C ASP A 40 -12.36 6.90 -6.84
N THR A 41 -13.70 6.99 -6.90
CA THR A 41 -14.55 6.93 -5.71
C THR A 41 -14.39 5.63 -4.94
N ASP A 42 -14.05 4.53 -5.62
CA ASP A 42 -13.87 3.23 -4.97
C ASP A 42 -12.51 3.13 -4.26
N ALA A 43 -11.54 3.98 -4.63
CA ALA A 43 -10.23 4.06 -3.97
C ALA A 43 -10.28 4.79 -2.61
N HIS A 44 -11.38 5.47 -2.30
CA HIS A 44 -11.56 6.21 -1.04
C HIS A 44 -12.49 5.51 -0.04
N ILE A 45 -13.15 4.43 -0.45
CA ILE A 45 -14.11 3.74 0.41
C ILE A 45 -13.41 2.56 1.10
N VAL A 46 -13.26 2.67 2.42
CA VAL A 46 -13.03 1.52 3.31
C VAL A 46 -14.41 0.91 3.61
N GLY A 47 -14.70 -0.29 3.14
CA GLY A 47 -16.03 -0.90 3.26
C GLY A 47 -16.70 -1.28 1.92
N GLY A 48 -16.97 -2.56 1.64
CA GLY A 48 -17.82 -2.97 0.49
C GLY A 48 -17.47 -4.32 -0.16
N ASP A 49 -17.87 -4.56 -1.41
CA ASP A 49 -17.45 -5.75 -2.19
C ASP A 49 -15.92 -5.76 -2.40
N TYR A 50 -15.27 -4.59 -2.37
CA TYR A 50 -13.82 -4.48 -2.37
C TYR A 50 -13.21 -5.20 -1.14
N ASP A 51 -13.84 -5.15 0.05
CA ASP A 51 -13.37 -5.93 1.22
C ASP A 51 -13.45 -7.44 1.01
N ARG A 52 -14.34 -7.90 0.13
CA ARG A 52 -14.47 -9.33 -0.19
C ARG A 52 -13.38 -9.83 -1.12
N PHE A 53 -12.90 -9.00 -2.04
CA PHE A 53 -11.96 -9.41 -3.08
C PHE A 53 -10.54 -8.89 -2.88
N GLY A 54 -10.37 -7.77 -2.18
CA GLY A 54 -9.09 -7.08 -2.00
C GLY A 54 -8.55 -6.47 -3.28
N PRO A 55 -7.47 -5.65 -3.21
CA PRO A 55 -6.68 -5.36 -4.40
C PRO A 55 -6.15 -6.67 -4.98
N SER A 56 -6.12 -6.75 -6.30
CA SER A 56 -5.59 -7.87 -7.09
C SER A 56 -4.12 -8.15 -6.71
N ALA A 57 -3.60 -9.31 -7.13
CA ALA A 57 -2.18 -9.63 -7.01
C ALA A 57 -1.30 -8.45 -7.48
N ILE A 58 -0.15 -8.26 -6.82
CA ILE A 58 0.77 -7.13 -7.06
C ILE A 58 1.04 -6.99 -8.57
N ALA A 59 0.52 -5.90 -9.15
CA ALA A 59 0.54 -5.67 -10.59
C ALA A 59 1.61 -4.66 -10.99
N LEU A 60 2.86 -4.88 -10.57
CA LEU A 60 4.01 -4.03 -10.89
C LEU A 60 4.81 -4.59 -12.09
N PRO A 61 5.48 -3.72 -12.88
CA PRO A 61 5.57 -2.27 -12.70
C PRO A 61 4.31 -1.50 -13.16
N GLN A 62 4.09 -0.30 -12.61
CA GLN A 62 3.02 0.62 -13.01
C GLN A 62 3.55 2.03 -13.23
N SER A 63 3.15 2.67 -14.32
CA SER A 63 3.54 4.05 -14.63
C SER A 63 2.60 5.07 -13.98
N ILE A 64 3.18 6.16 -13.47
CA ILE A 64 2.47 7.35 -13.00
C ILE A 64 2.95 8.52 -13.88
N ALA A 65 2.03 9.14 -14.62
CA ALA A 65 2.44 10.19 -15.54
C ALA A 65 2.91 11.44 -14.77
N ARG A 66 3.66 12.30 -15.46
CA ARG A 66 4.11 13.57 -14.91
C ARG A 66 2.97 14.38 -14.30
N ALA A 67 3.18 14.90 -13.09
CA ALA A 67 2.23 15.74 -12.35
C ALA A 67 0.91 15.04 -11.97
N GLU A 68 0.81 13.73 -12.15
CA GLU A 68 -0.34 12.96 -11.69
C GLU A 68 -0.19 12.56 -10.21
N SER A 69 -1.32 12.20 -9.62
CA SER A 69 -1.40 11.69 -8.26
C SER A 69 -2.26 10.43 -8.25
N SER A 70 -1.86 9.46 -7.45
CA SER A 70 -2.54 8.17 -7.31
C SER A 70 -2.71 7.81 -5.84
N VAL A 71 -3.78 7.09 -5.53
CA VAL A 71 -4.00 6.43 -4.24
C VAL A 71 -3.39 5.04 -4.30
N THR A 72 -2.61 4.68 -3.27
CA THR A 72 -2.08 3.33 -3.07
C THR A 72 -3.04 2.53 -2.20
N LEU A 73 -3.57 1.45 -2.77
CA LEU A 73 -4.37 0.45 -2.09
C LEU A 73 -3.53 -0.80 -1.86
N ILE A 74 -3.59 -1.35 -0.64
CA ILE A 74 -2.81 -2.53 -0.27
C ILE A 74 -3.69 -3.63 0.33
N GLY A 75 -3.35 -4.86 -0.03
CA GLY A 75 -3.88 -6.07 0.54
C GLY A 75 -2.82 -6.69 1.43
N VAL A 76 -3.14 -6.91 2.70
CA VAL A 76 -2.23 -7.59 3.64
C VAL A 76 -2.86 -8.90 4.13
N ARG A 77 -2.00 -9.89 4.35
CA ARG A 77 -2.35 -11.19 4.94
C ARG A 77 -1.69 -11.34 6.30
N VAL A 78 -2.44 -11.88 7.25
CA VAL A 78 -1.99 -12.34 8.56
C VAL A 78 -2.62 -13.72 8.76
N ASP A 79 -1.88 -14.66 9.35
CA ASP A 79 -2.40 -16.00 9.61
C ASP A 79 -3.59 -15.95 10.58
N PRO A 80 -4.61 -16.82 10.40
CA PRO A 80 -5.76 -16.85 11.30
C PRO A 80 -5.35 -17.09 12.76
N GLY A 81 -5.75 -16.18 13.66
CA GLY A 81 -5.43 -16.26 15.09
C GLY A 81 -4.03 -15.77 15.46
N ALA A 82 -3.24 -15.27 14.49
CA ALA A 82 -1.98 -14.60 14.75
C ALA A 82 -2.16 -13.07 14.79
N SER A 83 -1.20 -12.39 15.42
CA SER A 83 -1.02 -10.95 15.27
C SER A 83 -0.08 -10.66 14.10
N GLY A 84 -0.30 -9.52 13.43
CA GLY A 84 0.62 -9.01 12.42
C GLY A 84 0.85 -7.52 12.60
N SER A 85 2.07 -7.05 12.31
CA SER A 85 2.41 -5.64 12.30
C SER A 85 3.29 -5.26 11.12
N ALA A 86 3.26 -3.99 10.72
CA ALA A 86 4.21 -3.36 9.83
C ALA A 86 4.25 -1.85 10.12
N ASP A 87 5.42 -1.23 9.97
CA ASP A 87 5.64 0.20 10.24
C ASP A 87 5.25 1.09 9.05
N GLY A 88 5.07 0.49 7.88
CA GLY A 88 4.67 1.20 6.67
C GLY A 88 4.76 0.36 5.41
N ILE A 89 4.69 1.06 4.27
CA ILE A 89 4.92 0.51 2.94
C ILE A 89 6.06 1.28 2.27
N SER A 90 7.02 0.54 1.71
CA SER A 90 8.03 1.08 0.81
C SER A 90 7.61 0.84 -0.65
N LEU A 91 7.80 1.85 -1.49
CA LEU A 91 7.63 1.79 -2.92
C LEU A 91 8.93 2.22 -3.62
N SER A 92 9.42 1.39 -4.53
CA SER A 92 10.60 1.68 -5.33
C SER A 92 10.20 2.22 -6.70
N PHE A 93 10.75 3.38 -7.07
CA PHE A 93 10.45 4.09 -8.31
C PHE A 93 11.64 4.06 -9.27
N ARG A 94 11.35 4.02 -10.57
CA ARG A 94 12.32 4.20 -11.66
C ARG A 94 11.81 5.29 -12.60
N GLY A 95 12.64 6.26 -12.93
CA GLY A 95 12.36 7.29 -13.91
C GLY A 95 13.47 7.38 -14.95
N SER A 96 13.28 8.23 -15.96
CA SER A 96 14.27 8.50 -17.01
C SER A 96 15.63 8.94 -16.47
N ASP A 97 15.63 9.57 -15.29
CA ASP A 97 16.79 10.27 -14.73
C ASP A 97 17.45 9.46 -13.58
N GLY A 98 16.92 8.29 -13.23
CA GLY A 98 17.44 7.43 -12.16
C GLY A 98 16.37 6.61 -11.42
N SER A 99 16.78 5.94 -10.35
CA SER A 99 15.89 5.22 -9.43
C SER A 99 15.83 5.92 -8.07
N GLY A 100 14.70 5.80 -7.38
CA GLY A 100 14.51 6.30 -6.02
C GLY A 100 13.58 5.39 -5.23
N GLU A 101 13.59 5.53 -3.91
CA GLU A 101 12.69 4.80 -3.01
C GLU A 101 11.93 5.83 -2.17
N VAL A 102 10.62 5.62 -2.02
CA VAL A 102 9.78 6.42 -1.12
C VAL A 102 9.11 5.47 -0.15
N GLU A 103 9.34 5.73 1.13
CA GLU A 103 8.66 5.04 2.22
C GLU A 103 7.49 5.88 2.70
N THR A 104 6.31 5.28 2.75
CA THR A 104 5.19 5.83 3.51
C THR A 104 5.09 5.08 4.82
N LEU A 105 5.37 5.78 5.92
CA LEU A 105 5.26 5.23 7.26
C LEU A 105 3.81 5.27 7.72
N ILE A 106 3.16 4.11 7.74
CA ILE A 106 1.88 3.91 8.41
C ILE A 106 1.98 2.66 9.28
N ALA A 107 1.87 2.85 10.59
CA ALA A 107 1.79 1.75 11.53
C ALA A 107 0.49 0.97 11.29
N MET A 108 0.64 -0.29 10.88
CA MET A 108 -0.45 -1.25 10.69
C MET A 108 -0.34 -2.32 11.75
N HIS A 109 -1.44 -2.55 12.46
CA HIS A 109 -1.54 -3.61 13.47
C HIS A 109 -2.84 -4.39 13.26
N VAL A 110 -2.71 -5.71 13.16
CA VAL A 110 -3.82 -6.66 13.12
C VAL A 110 -3.71 -7.57 14.33
N VAL A 111 -4.79 -7.66 15.09
CA VAL A 111 -4.90 -8.57 16.25
C VAL A 111 -5.95 -9.65 15.98
N PRO A 112 -5.86 -10.81 16.66
CA PRO A 112 -6.90 -11.83 16.62
C PRO A 112 -8.29 -11.26 16.98
N ALA A 113 -9.35 -11.85 16.42
CA ALA A 113 -10.72 -11.35 16.55
C ALA A 113 -11.25 -11.27 18.00
N ASP A 114 -10.63 -12.00 18.91
CA ASP A 114 -10.92 -12.04 20.35
C ASP A 114 -10.01 -11.12 21.18
N GLN A 115 -9.11 -10.36 20.55
CA GLN A 115 -8.17 -9.45 21.20
C GLN A 115 -8.44 -7.99 20.82
N VAL A 116 -8.07 -7.08 21.72
CA VAL A 116 -8.14 -5.63 21.49
C VAL A 116 -6.78 -5.15 21.00
N CYS A 117 -6.74 -4.27 20.00
CA CYS A 117 -5.51 -3.58 19.63
C CYS A 117 -5.04 -2.73 20.82
N GLU A 118 -3.97 -3.15 21.48
CA GLU A 118 -3.25 -2.31 22.44
C GLU A 118 -2.17 -1.52 21.68
N MET A 119 -2.18 -0.19 21.80
CA MET A 119 -1.07 0.60 21.27
C MET A 119 0.19 0.23 22.05
N ALA A 120 1.25 -0.14 21.34
CA ALA A 120 2.55 -0.33 21.96
C ALA A 120 2.95 0.95 22.72
N PRO A 121 3.50 0.85 23.94
CA PRO A 121 3.90 2.00 24.74
C PRO A 121 5.06 2.81 24.12
#